data_AF-A0AAN6N828-F1
#
_entry.id   AF-A0AAN6N828-F1
#
_cell.length_a   1.000
_cell.length_b   1.000
_cell.length_c   1.000
_cell.angle_alpha   90.00
_cell.angle_beta   90.00
_cell.angle_gamma   90.00
#
_symmetry.space_group_name_H-M   'P 1'
#
loop_
_entity.id
_entity.type
_entity.pdbx_description
1 polymer ?
#
loop_
_entity_poly.entity_id
_entity_poly.type
_entity_poly.pdbx_seq_one_letter_code
_entity_poly.pdbx_strand_id
1 'polypeptide(L)'
;MPPPPIAPETPATLAVRPIATPTHGQGGTFTVTCSAHIAAAPHTCLEIVLKAAEDPVWNRFCRKCSIDAQPEQSKKADAGTAAARPFQPDRGPEYLKLGTKFTFDVHMKPDAAAEHSSGRATALEVSRLERIDEMMDEGSASGIPDCNIDSGTGSGVRTTATTPPGRRIGWRVAWKTRSGAVLPAWMLRSERVQEFVEVVSVNTAPGRSETAYTCWETFYGVLAPLVRSVVGSQLVNGFGVWMENLKRRAEDLSDREEGAL
;
A
#
# COMPACT_ATOMS: atom_id res chain seq x y z
N MET A 1 -1.21 14.25 -5.02
CA MET A 1 0.21 14.15 -4.63
C MET A 1 0.93 13.56 -5.82
N PRO A 2 2.10 14.07 -6.26
CA PRO A 2 2.81 13.43 -7.37
C PRO A 2 3.14 11.97 -7.00
N PRO A 3 3.23 11.06 -7.99
CA PRO A 3 3.61 9.68 -7.72
C PRO A 3 4.97 9.65 -7.01
N PRO A 4 5.17 8.71 -6.07
CA PRO A 4 6.43 8.62 -5.35
C PRO A 4 7.57 8.25 -6.33
N PRO A 5 8.78 8.79 -6.15
CA PRO A 5 9.93 8.50 -7.00
C PRO A 5 10.56 7.14 -6.61
N ILE A 6 9.78 6.07 -6.68
CA ILE A 6 10.21 4.70 -6.37
C ILE A 6 10.21 3.93 -7.69
N ALA A 7 11.36 3.43 -8.10
CA ALA A 7 11.47 2.63 -9.31
C ALA A 7 10.63 1.33 -9.16
N PRO A 8 10.10 0.77 -10.25
CA PRO A 8 9.47 -0.55 -10.21
C PRO A 8 10.45 -1.61 -9.70
N GLU A 9 9.92 -2.71 -9.13
CA GLU A 9 10.70 -3.90 -8.75
C GLU A 9 11.92 -3.61 -7.86
N THR A 10 11.77 -2.70 -6.91
CA THR A 10 12.84 -2.28 -6.02
C THR A 10 12.76 -3.06 -4.70
N PRO A 11 13.81 -3.83 -4.35
CA PRO A 11 13.91 -4.45 -3.03
C PRO A 11 13.82 -3.40 -1.91
N ALA A 12 13.44 -3.83 -0.71
CA ALA A 12 13.39 -2.92 0.42
C ALA A 12 14.76 -2.24 0.65
N THR A 13 14.75 -0.92 0.75
CA THR A 13 15.96 -0.11 0.92
C THR A 13 15.65 1.22 1.61
N LEU A 14 16.69 1.94 2.02
CA LEU A 14 16.58 3.33 2.45
C LEU A 14 16.57 4.25 1.23
N ALA A 15 15.56 5.11 1.14
CA ALA A 15 15.52 6.13 0.10
C ALA A 15 16.68 7.13 0.25
N VAL A 16 17.16 7.64 -0.90
CA VAL A 16 18.20 8.68 -0.94
C VAL A 16 17.74 9.94 -0.21
N ARG A 17 16.44 10.28 -0.33
CA ARG A 17 15.81 11.41 0.37
C ARG A 17 14.50 10.96 1.02
N PRO A 18 14.12 11.56 2.16
CA PRO A 18 12.82 11.30 2.77
C PRO A 18 11.68 11.67 1.83
N ILE A 19 10.74 10.74 1.66
CA ILE A 19 9.55 10.92 0.81
C ILE A 19 8.43 11.52 1.65
N ALA A 20 7.72 12.50 1.10
CA ALA A 20 6.58 13.09 1.77
C ALA A 20 5.45 12.07 1.97
N THR A 21 4.67 12.25 3.03
CA THR A 21 3.51 11.41 3.32
C THR A 21 2.23 12.23 3.34
N PRO A 22 1.05 11.66 3.07
CA PRO A 22 -0.18 12.43 2.91
C PRO A 22 -0.61 13.23 4.14
N THR A 23 -0.24 12.81 5.35
CA THR A 23 -0.62 13.50 6.59
C THR A 23 0.48 14.40 7.11
N HIS A 24 1.74 13.95 7.05
CA HIS A 24 2.86 14.74 7.60
C HIS A 24 3.58 15.62 6.58
N GLY A 25 3.33 15.44 5.28
CA GLY A 25 3.96 16.21 4.23
C GLY A 25 5.47 15.98 4.15
N GLN A 26 6.19 17.02 3.72
CA GLN A 26 7.65 17.04 3.64
C GLN A 26 8.30 17.12 5.04
N GLY A 27 9.63 17.00 5.12
CA GLY A 27 10.37 17.15 6.38
C GLY A 27 10.54 15.86 7.19
N GLY A 28 10.43 14.70 6.52
CA GLY A 28 10.85 13.42 7.09
C GLY A 28 12.35 13.38 7.33
N THR A 29 12.80 12.49 8.21
CA THR A 29 14.22 12.27 8.51
C THR A 29 14.81 11.16 7.64
N PHE A 30 14.09 10.06 7.46
CA PHE A 30 14.45 8.98 6.55
C PHE A 30 13.21 8.23 6.11
N THR A 31 13.33 7.50 4.99
CA THR A 31 12.24 6.69 4.44
C THR A 31 12.78 5.31 4.08
N VAL A 32 12.03 4.27 4.43
CA VAL A 32 12.20 2.91 3.90
C VAL A 32 11.24 2.76 2.74
N THR A 33 11.69 2.19 1.62
CA THR A 33 10.89 2.01 0.40
C THR A 33 11.05 0.61 -0.15
N CYS A 34 9.98 0.06 -0.73
CA CYS A 34 10.02 -1.12 -1.58
C CYS A 34 8.94 -1.04 -2.67
N SER A 35 9.11 -1.80 -3.74
CA SER A 35 8.11 -1.96 -4.79
C SER A 35 8.21 -3.34 -5.44
N ALA A 36 7.08 -3.82 -5.95
CA ALA A 36 7.00 -5.11 -6.64
C ALA A 36 5.90 -5.08 -7.70
N HIS A 37 6.07 -5.87 -8.76
CA HIS A 37 4.95 -6.31 -9.57
C HIS A 37 4.27 -7.50 -8.88
N ILE A 38 2.94 -7.49 -8.82
CA ILE A 38 2.13 -8.57 -8.27
C ILE A 38 1.16 -9.02 -9.36
N ALA A 39 1.17 -10.30 -9.71
CA ALA A 39 0.31 -10.88 -10.74
C ALA A 39 -1.13 -11.12 -10.23
N ALA A 40 -1.70 -10.13 -9.55
CA ALA A 40 -3.04 -10.09 -8.99
C ALA A 40 -3.63 -8.69 -9.13
N ALA A 41 -4.97 -8.59 -9.08
CA ALA A 41 -5.66 -7.31 -9.25
C ALA A 41 -5.42 -6.36 -8.05
N PRO A 42 -5.43 -5.03 -8.25
CA PRO A 42 -5.19 -4.08 -7.17
C PRO A 42 -6.16 -4.19 -6.00
N HIS A 43 -7.42 -4.58 -6.27
CA HIS A 43 -8.43 -4.77 -5.25
C HIS A 43 -8.12 -6.00 -4.37
N THR A 44 -7.63 -7.10 -4.94
CA THR A 44 -7.20 -8.30 -4.21
C THR A 44 -6.08 -7.96 -3.24
N CYS A 45 -5.07 -7.22 -3.71
CA CYS A 45 -3.96 -6.77 -2.87
C CYS A 45 -4.43 -5.87 -1.71
N LEU A 46 -5.32 -4.91 -2.01
CA LEU A 46 -5.88 -4.02 -1.01
C LEU A 46 -6.68 -4.79 0.05
N GLU A 47 -7.51 -5.77 -0.36
CA GLU A 47 -8.34 -6.55 0.55
C GLU A 47 -7.51 -7.35 1.55
N ILE A 48 -6.43 -7.98 1.10
CA ILE A 48 -5.48 -8.69 1.97
C ILE A 48 -4.93 -7.75 3.05
N VAL A 49 -4.54 -6.54 2.65
CA VAL A 49 -3.94 -5.55 3.55
C VAL A 49 -4.94 -4.95 4.53
N LEU A 50 -6.21 -4.78 4.14
CA LEU A 50 -7.24 -4.21 5.00
C LEU A 50 -7.85 -5.24 5.97
N LYS A 51 -7.76 -6.54 5.69
CA LYS A 51 -8.37 -7.58 6.52
C LYS A 51 -7.50 -7.92 7.73
N ALA A 52 -7.62 -7.12 8.78
CA ALA A 52 -6.80 -7.20 10.00
C ALA A 52 -6.75 -8.61 10.61
N ALA A 53 -7.87 -9.33 10.63
CA ALA A 53 -7.95 -10.66 11.21
C ALA A 53 -7.08 -11.71 10.49
N GLU A 54 -6.75 -11.49 9.21
CA GLU A 54 -5.93 -12.41 8.40
C GLU A 54 -4.47 -12.00 8.31
N ASP A 55 -4.08 -10.85 8.88
CA ASP A 55 -2.69 -10.38 8.88
C ASP A 55 -1.69 -11.47 9.32
N PRO A 56 -1.91 -12.23 10.41
CA PRO A 56 -0.97 -13.28 10.83
C PRO A 56 -0.79 -14.43 9.84
N VAL A 57 -1.75 -14.64 8.94
CA VAL A 57 -1.77 -15.79 8.02
C VAL A 57 -0.73 -15.62 6.92
N TRP A 58 -0.56 -14.39 6.44
CA TRP A 58 0.38 -14.10 5.37
C TRP A 58 1.60 -13.33 5.88
N ASN A 59 1.47 -12.54 6.95
CA ASN A 59 2.50 -11.58 7.35
C ASN A 59 3.38 -12.12 8.49
N ARG A 60 4.67 -12.37 8.22
CA ARG A 60 5.62 -12.75 9.28
C ARG A 60 6.23 -11.56 10.00
N PHE A 61 6.11 -10.36 9.42
CA PHE A 61 6.62 -9.11 10.00
C PHE A 61 5.64 -8.52 11.01
N CYS A 62 4.34 -8.56 10.73
CA CYS A 62 3.28 -8.28 11.70
C CYS A 62 2.52 -9.58 11.97
N ARG A 63 2.74 -10.20 13.14
CA ARG A 63 2.15 -11.52 13.45
C ARG A 63 0.81 -11.43 14.18
N LYS A 64 0.34 -10.19 14.40
CA LYS A 64 -0.95 -9.88 15.01
C LYS A 64 -1.37 -8.48 14.61
N CYS A 65 -2.63 -8.34 14.24
CA CYS A 65 -3.29 -7.06 14.05
C CYS A 65 -4.59 -7.06 14.87
N SER A 66 -4.73 -6.10 15.79
CA SER A 66 -5.97 -5.91 16.56
C SER A 66 -6.59 -4.57 16.24
N ILE A 67 -7.90 -4.57 16.01
CA ILE A 67 -8.68 -3.34 15.87
C ILE A 67 -9.03 -2.85 17.26
N ASP A 68 -8.56 -1.67 17.62
CA ASP A 68 -8.78 -1.07 18.93
C ASP A 68 -10.07 -0.22 18.95
N ALA A 69 -10.35 0.46 17.84
CA ALA A 69 -11.59 1.21 17.63
C ALA A 69 -11.87 1.41 16.14
N GLN A 70 -13.11 1.17 15.73
CA GLN A 70 -13.61 1.58 14.41
C GLN A 70 -14.10 3.05 14.47
N PRO A 71 -14.08 3.80 13.35
CA PRO A 71 -14.73 5.09 13.31
C PRO A 71 -16.24 4.92 13.52
N GLU A 72 -16.87 5.84 14.25
CA GLU A 72 -18.33 5.88 14.39
C GLU A 72 -18.96 6.02 12.99
N GLN A 73 -19.81 5.06 12.60
CA GLN A 73 -20.65 5.21 11.42
C GLN A 73 -21.65 6.33 11.71
N SER A 74 -21.39 7.53 11.19
CA SER A 74 -22.31 8.66 11.32
C SER A 74 -23.66 8.26 10.70
N LYS A 75 -24.66 8.01 11.56
CA LYS A 75 -26.07 7.70 11.21
C LYS A 75 -26.81 8.83 10.48
N LYS A 76 -26.12 9.80 9.89
CA LYS A 76 -26.71 10.81 9.01
C LYS A 76 -26.32 10.51 7.57
N ALA A 77 -27.08 9.61 6.95
CA ALA A 77 -27.21 9.62 5.51
C ALA A 77 -28.16 10.77 5.14
N ASP A 78 -27.63 11.99 5.04
CA ASP A 78 -28.32 13.02 4.26
C ASP A 78 -28.22 12.60 2.78
N ALA A 79 -29.38 12.46 2.16
CA ALA A 79 -29.52 12.22 0.73
C ALA A 79 -29.03 13.46 -0.03
N GLY A 80 -27.73 13.53 -0.31
CA GLY A 80 -27.12 14.65 -1.03
C GLY A 80 -25.81 14.25 -1.70
N THR A 81 -25.85 14.18 -3.03
CA THR A 81 -24.71 14.19 -3.97
C THR A 81 -23.73 13.00 -3.90
N ALA A 82 -23.89 12.07 -4.85
CA ALA A 82 -23.08 10.86 -5.01
C ALA A 82 -21.63 11.07 -5.53
N ALA A 83 -21.10 12.29 -5.47
CA ALA A 83 -19.75 12.60 -5.93
C ALA A 83 -18.82 12.79 -4.72
N ALA A 84 -17.82 11.93 -4.58
CA ALA A 84 -16.80 11.88 -3.51
C ALA A 84 -17.21 11.24 -2.17
N ARG A 85 -17.90 10.08 -2.20
CA ARG A 85 -17.84 9.18 -1.03
C ARG A 85 -16.43 8.56 -0.97
N PRO A 86 -15.71 8.66 0.17
CA PRO A 86 -14.52 7.85 0.38
C PRO A 86 -14.88 6.39 0.16
N PHE A 87 -14.05 5.65 -0.56
CA PHE A 87 -14.21 4.21 -0.62
C PHE A 87 -14.03 3.65 0.79
N GLN A 88 -15.16 3.29 1.40
CA GLN A 88 -15.19 2.41 2.55
C GLN A 88 -15.76 1.10 2.03
N PRO A 89 -14.94 0.04 1.88
CA PRO A 89 -15.49 -1.28 1.70
C PRO A 89 -16.29 -1.56 2.99
N ASP A 90 -17.62 -1.50 2.92
CA ASP A 90 -18.51 -1.88 4.02
C ASP A 90 -18.52 -3.41 4.18
N ARG A 91 -17.33 -3.97 4.38
CA ARG A 91 -17.03 -5.41 4.29
C ARG A 91 -17.00 -6.10 5.65
N GLY A 92 -17.43 -5.41 6.71
CA GLY A 92 -17.54 -5.96 8.05
C GLY A 92 -16.67 -5.26 9.09
N PRO A 93 -16.79 -5.68 10.36
CA PRO A 93 -16.00 -5.15 11.48
C PRO A 93 -14.52 -5.53 11.46
N GLU A 94 -14.14 -6.58 10.72
CA GLU A 94 -12.78 -7.13 10.62
C GLU A 94 -11.86 -6.38 9.65
N TYR A 95 -12.42 -5.47 8.85
CA TYR A 95 -11.66 -4.66 7.91
C TYR A 95 -11.26 -3.31 8.51
N LEU A 96 -10.05 -2.88 8.19
CA LEU A 96 -9.59 -1.53 8.45
C LEU A 96 -10.33 -0.54 7.54
N LYS A 97 -10.80 0.55 8.14
CA LYS A 97 -11.51 1.66 7.50
C LYS A 97 -10.72 2.95 7.73
N LEU A 98 -11.03 4.00 6.96
CA LEU A 98 -10.45 5.31 7.22
C LEU A 98 -10.75 5.75 8.66
N GLY A 99 -9.71 6.09 9.44
CA GLY A 99 -9.84 6.46 10.85
C GLY A 99 -9.86 5.29 11.84
N THR A 100 -9.81 4.03 11.38
CA THR A 100 -9.67 2.87 12.26
C THR A 100 -8.37 2.98 13.06
N LYS A 101 -8.49 2.82 14.38
CA LYS A 101 -7.36 2.71 15.30
C LYS A 101 -7.08 1.24 15.52
N PHE A 102 -5.85 0.83 15.32
CA PHE A 102 -5.44 -0.57 15.39
C PHE A 102 -4.03 -0.68 15.93
N THR A 103 -3.62 -1.89 16.29
CA THR A 103 -2.29 -2.18 16.80
C THR A 103 -1.71 -3.38 16.07
N PHE A 104 -0.53 -3.19 15.47
CA PHE A 104 0.28 -4.29 14.98
C PHE A 104 1.22 -4.79 16.06
N ASP A 105 1.46 -6.09 16.10
CA ASP A 105 2.58 -6.68 16.82
C ASP A 105 3.75 -6.92 15.85
N VAL A 106 4.71 -6.00 15.86
CA VAL A 106 5.79 -5.92 14.86
C VAL A 106 7.01 -6.70 15.31
N HIS A 107 7.44 -7.67 14.50
CA HIS A 107 8.59 -8.52 14.77
C HIS A 107 9.81 -8.07 13.94
N MET A 108 10.78 -7.42 14.59
CA MET A 108 12.00 -6.94 13.93
C MET A 108 12.95 -8.06 13.44
N LYS A 109 12.68 -9.29 13.86
CA LYS A 109 13.34 -10.52 13.37
C LYS A 109 12.25 -11.44 12.79
N PRO A 110 11.79 -11.18 11.55
CA PRO A 110 10.68 -11.91 10.95
C PRO A 110 11.02 -13.40 10.74
N ASP A 111 12.30 -13.73 10.54
CA ASP A 111 12.79 -15.09 10.28
C ASP A 111 13.10 -15.88 11.56
N ALA A 112 13.09 -15.23 12.73
CA ALA A 112 13.30 -15.92 13.99
C ALA A 112 12.08 -16.77 14.34
N ALA A 113 12.33 -17.97 14.89
CA ALA A 113 11.30 -18.82 15.48
C ALA A 113 10.46 -18.03 16.49
N ALA A 114 9.17 -18.35 16.60
CA ALA A 114 8.23 -17.60 17.44
C ALA A 114 8.68 -17.47 18.90
N GLU A 115 9.31 -18.51 19.45
CA GLU A 115 9.85 -18.53 20.82
C GLU A 115 11.00 -17.52 21.05
N HIS A 116 11.64 -17.05 19.98
CA HIS A 116 12.82 -16.18 20.03
C HIS A 116 12.55 -14.77 19.49
N SER A 117 11.30 -14.46 19.16
CA SER A 117 10.90 -13.19 18.55
C SER A 117 9.81 -12.53 19.38
N SER A 118 10.20 -11.58 20.25
CA SER A 118 9.23 -10.72 20.94
C SER A 118 8.73 -9.65 19.98
N GLY A 119 7.42 -9.61 19.74
CA GLY A 119 6.79 -8.57 18.96
C GLY A 119 6.73 -7.24 19.73
N ARG A 120 6.68 -6.12 19.00
CA ARG A 120 6.47 -4.79 19.54
C ARG A 120 5.11 -4.26 19.13
N ALA A 121 4.24 -4.06 20.12
CA ALA A 121 2.96 -3.39 19.94
C ALA A 121 3.17 -1.97 19.39
N THR A 122 2.67 -1.75 18.18
CA THR A 122 2.77 -0.50 17.42
C THR A 122 1.38 0.01 17.14
N ALA A 123 0.98 1.05 17.88
CA ALA A 123 -0.32 1.69 17.80
C ALA A 123 -0.42 2.58 16.56
N LEU A 124 -1.39 2.30 15.69
CA LEU A 124 -1.58 2.93 14.39
C LEU A 124 -3.01 3.44 14.19
N GLU A 125 -3.16 4.35 13.23
CA GLU A 125 -4.45 4.86 12.76
C GLU A 125 -4.42 4.96 11.23
N VAL A 126 -5.45 4.43 10.57
CA VAL A 126 -5.61 4.58 9.11
C VAL A 126 -5.84 6.06 8.79
N SER A 127 -4.85 6.68 8.17
CA SER A 127 -4.82 8.12 7.88
C SER A 127 -5.28 8.45 6.47
N ARG A 128 -5.18 7.49 5.53
CA ARG A 128 -5.72 7.59 4.17
C ARG A 128 -6.25 6.24 3.70
N LEU A 129 -7.35 6.29 2.96
CA LEU A 129 -7.91 5.18 2.20
C LEU A 129 -8.71 5.78 1.06
N GLU A 130 -8.17 5.75 -0.15
CA GLU A 130 -8.76 6.43 -1.31
C GLU A 130 -8.48 5.70 -2.61
N ARG A 131 -9.34 5.93 -3.61
CA ARG A 131 -9.14 5.48 -4.96
C ARG A 131 -8.18 6.43 -5.67
N ILE A 132 -7.24 5.88 -6.42
CA ILE A 132 -6.37 6.62 -7.33
C ILE A 132 -7.05 6.65 -8.69
N ASP A 133 -7.22 7.85 -9.23
CA ASP A 133 -7.73 8.10 -10.58
C ASP A 133 -7.09 9.41 -11.07
N GLU A 134 -5.83 9.31 -11.49
CA GLU A 134 -4.96 10.45 -11.81
C GLU A 134 -4.57 10.40 -13.28
N MET A 135 -4.60 11.53 -14.00
CA MET A 135 -3.93 11.65 -15.30
C MET A 135 -2.44 11.92 -15.06
N MET A 136 -1.57 11.15 -15.69
CA MET A 136 -0.13 11.38 -15.77
C MET A 136 0.16 12.33 -16.92
N ASP A 137 0.79 13.47 -16.61
CA ASP A 137 1.36 14.34 -17.65
C ASP A 137 2.50 13.63 -18.38
N GLU A 138 2.52 13.75 -19.71
CA GLU A 138 3.46 13.10 -20.65
C GLU A 138 4.95 13.39 -20.36
N GLY A 139 5.27 14.34 -19.48
CA GLY A 139 6.64 14.76 -19.16
C GLY A 139 7.45 13.83 -18.22
N SER A 140 6.86 12.72 -17.73
CA SER A 140 7.53 11.81 -16.78
C SER A 140 7.87 10.42 -17.35
N ALA A 141 7.50 10.14 -18.60
CA ALA A 141 7.78 8.87 -19.26
C ALA A 141 9.19 8.83 -19.88
N SER A 142 10.24 8.91 -19.07
CA SER A 142 11.57 8.52 -19.54
C SER A 142 11.68 6.98 -19.58
N GLY A 143 11.41 6.36 -20.73
CA GLY A 143 11.92 5.00 -20.98
C GLY A 143 11.04 3.97 -21.67
N ILE A 144 10.14 4.34 -22.58
CA ILE A 144 9.56 3.34 -23.51
C ILE A 144 10.00 3.69 -24.93
N PRO A 145 10.76 2.81 -25.64
CA PRO A 145 11.08 3.04 -27.04
C PRO A 145 9.82 2.88 -27.89
N ASP A 146 9.54 3.88 -28.72
CA ASP A 146 8.43 3.90 -29.67
C ASP A 146 8.43 2.64 -30.55
N CYS A 147 7.44 1.75 -30.36
CA CYS A 147 7.14 0.75 -31.36
C CYS A 147 6.26 1.39 -32.45
N ASN A 148 6.91 1.74 -33.55
CA ASN A 148 6.26 2.10 -34.82
C ASN A 148 5.35 0.92 -35.24
N ILE A 149 4.03 1.10 -35.17
CA ILE A 149 3.06 0.18 -35.77
C ILE A 149 2.32 0.92 -36.88
N ASP A 150 2.52 0.39 -38.07
CA ASP A 150 1.97 0.79 -39.36
C ASP A 150 0.45 0.60 -39.41
N SER A 151 -0.19 1.41 -40.23
CA SER A 151 -1.64 1.61 -40.29
C SER A 151 -2.35 0.46 -41.00
N GLY A 152 -3.34 -0.16 -40.35
CA GLY A 152 -4.17 -1.22 -40.93
C GLY A 152 -5.61 -1.18 -40.42
N THR A 153 -6.51 -0.83 -41.33
CA THR A 153 -7.94 -0.53 -41.20
C THR A 153 -8.82 -1.71 -40.73
N GLY A 154 -9.81 -1.46 -39.86
CA GLY A 154 -11.10 -2.18 -39.93
C GLY A 154 -11.79 -2.66 -38.64
N SER A 155 -12.99 -2.12 -38.43
CA SER A 155 -14.20 -2.78 -37.88
C SER A 155 -14.39 -2.87 -36.36
N GLY A 156 -15.55 -2.38 -35.93
CA GLY A 156 -15.94 -2.15 -34.54
C GLY A 156 -16.04 -3.41 -33.68
N VAL A 157 -15.46 -3.31 -32.48
CA VAL A 157 -15.72 -4.20 -31.35
C VAL A 157 -15.92 -3.33 -30.10
N ARG A 158 -16.88 -3.77 -29.29
CA ARG A 158 -17.45 -3.15 -28.09
C ARG A 158 -16.36 -2.75 -27.09
N THR A 159 -16.39 -1.49 -26.66
CA THR A 159 -15.44 -0.83 -25.76
C THR A 159 -15.32 -1.54 -24.41
N THR A 160 -14.31 -2.39 -24.24
CA THR A 160 -13.74 -2.67 -22.91
C THR A 160 -12.94 -1.45 -22.50
N ALA A 161 -13.18 -0.90 -21.32
CA ALA A 161 -12.54 0.31 -20.83
C ALA A 161 -11.03 0.11 -20.67
N THR A 162 -10.29 0.33 -21.76
CA THR A 162 -8.83 0.48 -21.75
C THR A 162 -8.51 1.75 -20.98
N THR A 163 -7.76 1.64 -19.89
CA THR A 163 -7.16 2.81 -19.22
C THR A 163 -6.33 3.55 -20.26
N PRO A 164 -6.63 4.84 -20.55
CA PRO A 164 -5.87 5.60 -21.54
C PRO A 164 -4.37 5.63 -21.19
N PRO A 165 -3.47 5.63 -22.19
CA PRO A 165 -2.06 5.91 -21.93
C PRO A 165 -1.95 7.23 -21.16
N GLY A 166 -1.24 7.21 -20.04
CA GLY A 166 -1.17 8.36 -19.14
C GLY A 166 -2.33 8.48 -18.15
N ARG A 167 -3.07 7.41 -17.82
CA ARG A 167 -3.97 7.39 -16.66
C ARG A 167 -3.51 6.35 -15.63
N ARG A 168 -3.50 6.76 -14.37
CA ARG A 168 -3.09 5.98 -13.22
C ARG A 168 -4.33 5.66 -12.38
N ILE A 169 -4.72 4.39 -12.37
CA ILE A 169 -5.89 3.90 -11.64
C ILE A 169 -5.42 2.93 -10.56
N GLY A 170 -6.02 2.98 -9.38
CA GLY A 170 -5.63 2.09 -8.29
C GLY A 170 -6.19 2.49 -6.93
N TRP A 171 -5.45 2.13 -5.89
CA TRP A 171 -5.81 2.38 -4.49
C TRP A 171 -4.62 2.89 -3.70
N ARG A 172 -4.88 3.81 -2.76
CA ARG A 172 -3.90 4.28 -1.78
C ARG A 172 -4.44 4.05 -0.38
N VAL A 173 -3.62 3.41 0.46
CA VAL A 173 -3.86 3.30 1.89
C VAL A 173 -2.65 3.83 2.65
N ALA A 174 -2.89 4.57 3.72
CA ALA A 174 -1.84 5.00 4.63
C ALA A 174 -2.28 4.84 6.08
N TRP A 175 -1.31 4.58 6.95
CA TRP A 175 -1.50 4.62 8.38
C TRP A 175 -0.31 5.27 9.08
N LYS A 176 -0.62 6.01 10.13
CA LYS A 176 0.34 6.75 10.94
C LYS A 176 0.41 6.19 12.35
N THR A 177 1.57 6.35 13.00
CA THR A 177 1.70 6.08 14.44
C THR A 177 0.78 6.98 15.24
N ARG A 178 0.03 6.39 16.17
CA ARG A 178 -0.75 7.16 17.14
C ARG A 178 0.19 7.79 18.15
N SER A 179 -0.06 9.05 18.46
CA SER A 179 0.59 9.72 19.59
C SER A 179 0.25 8.96 20.87
N GLY A 180 1.26 8.38 21.50
CA GLY A 180 1.10 7.69 22.79
C GLY A 180 1.44 8.61 23.96
N ALA A 181 0.99 8.24 25.16
CA ALA A 181 1.35 8.95 26.40
C ALA A 181 2.87 8.89 26.69
N VAL A 182 3.56 7.86 26.19
CA VAL A 182 4.98 7.58 26.47
C VAL A 182 5.92 8.24 25.47
N LEU A 183 5.52 8.40 24.21
CA LEU A 183 6.33 9.01 23.15
C LEU A 183 5.48 10.05 22.41
N PRO A 184 5.67 11.35 22.69
CA PRO A 184 5.02 12.43 21.97
C PRO A 184 5.38 12.43 20.47
N ALA A 185 4.44 12.81 19.61
CA ALA A 185 4.63 12.80 18.15
C ALA A 185 5.76 13.72 17.62
N TRP A 186 6.18 14.73 18.40
CA TRP A 186 7.35 15.56 18.05
C TRP A 186 8.66 14.77 18.18
N MET A 187 8.67 13.76 19.05
CA MET A 187 9.85 12.96 19.37
C MET A 187 10.09 11.87 18.33
N LEU A 188 9.04 11.10 18.01
CA LEU A 188 9.05 10.12 16.94
C LEU A 188 7.63 9.90 16.43
N ARG A 189 7.46 9.93 15.13
CA ARG A 189 6.24 9.49 14.44
C ARG A 189 6.61 8.90 13.08
N SER A 190 5.78 8.02 12.55
CA SER A 190 5.91 7.54 11.18
C SER A 190 4.55 7.47 10.48
N GLU A 191 4.58 7.53 9.16
CA GLU A 191 3.43 7.24 8.31
C GLU A 191 3.89 6.30 7.20
N ARG A 192 3.23 5.14 7.11
CA ARG A 192 3.39 4.17 6.03
C ARG A 192 2.32 4.40 5.00
N VAL A 193 2.71 4.44 3.74
CA VAL A 193 1.84 4.60 2.57
C VAL A 193 2.06 3.40 1.65
N GLN A 194 0.97 2.87 1.12
CA GLN A 194 0.94 1.79 0.16
C GLN A 194 0.03 2.17 -0.99
N GLU A 195 0.53 1.95 -2.20
CA GLU A 195 -0.20 2.18 -3.43
C GLU A 195 -0.26 0.88 -4.23
N PHE A 196 -1.46 0.58 -4.72
CA PHE A 196 -1.77 -0.56 -5.56
C PHE A 196 -2.30 -0.01 -6.88
N VAL A 197 -1.41 0.10 -7.87
CA VAL A 197 -1.73 0.70 -9.18
C VAL A 197 -1.93 -0.38 -10.21
N GLU A 198 -2.96 -0.25 -11.03
CA GLU A 198 -3.22 -1.14 -12.15
C GLU A 198 -2.11 -1.04 -13.20
N VAL A 199 -1.56 -2.18 -13.60
CA VAL A 199 -0.63 -2.31 -14.72
C VAL A 199 -1.43 -2.75 -15.93
N VAL A 200 -1.43 -1.90 -16.97
CA VAL A 200 -1.97 -2.25 -18.28
C VAL A 200 -0.87 -2.95 -19.07
N SER A 201 -0.78 -4.27 -18.98
CA SER A 201 0.13 -5.03 -19.84
C SER A 201 -0.60 -5.43 -21.13
N VAL A 202 0.05 -5.18 -22.27
CA VAL A 202 -0.43 -5.55 -23.62
C VAL A 202 -0.59 -7.07 -23.78
N ASN A 203 0.08 -7.85 -22.91
CA ASN A 203 0.06 -9.30 -22.92
C ASN A 203 -0.87 -9.90 -21.85
N THR A 204 -1.55 -9.06 -21.07
CA THR A 204 -2.49 -9.54 -20.04
C THR A 204 -3.74 -10.08 -20.72
N ALA A 205 -4.16 -11.30 -20.36
CA ALA A 205 -5.41 -11.86 -20.86
C ALA A 205 -6.57 -10.87 -20.60
N PRO A 206 -7.56 -10.78 -21.52
CA PRO A 206 -8.70 -9.88 -21.35
C PRO A 206 -9.39 -10.11 -20.00
N GLY A 207 -9.43 -9.08 -19.16
CA GLY A 207 -10.06 -9.14 -17.83
C GLY A 207 -9.10 -9.43 -16.66
N ARG A 208 -7.82 -9.69 -16.92
CA ARG A 208 -6.79 -9.77 -15.87
C ARG A 208 -6.11 -8.40 -15.73
N SER A 209 -6.08 -7.88 -14.52
CA SER A 209 -5.32 -6.70 -14.16
C SER A 209 -4.23 -7.08 -13.16
N GLU A 210 -3.05 -6.53 -13.35
CA GLU A 210 -1.89 -6.76 -12.48
C GLU A 210 -1.62 -5.51 -11.64
N THR A 211 -0.82 -5.65 -10.59
CA THR A 211 -0.57 -4.57 -9.64
C THR A 211 0.89 -4.15 -9.62
N ALA A 212 1.14 -2.87 -9.89
CA ALA A 212 2.36 -2.19 -9.48
C ALA A 212 2.17 -1.74 -8.03
N TYR A 213 2.82 -2.47 -7.12
CA TYR A 213 2.81 -2.19 -5.69
C TYR A 213 3.98 -1.30 -5.31
N THR A 214 3.69 -0.23 -4.58
CA THR A 214 4.70 0.67 -4.01
C THR A 214 4.40 0.90 -2.55
N CYS A 215 5.41 0.76 -1.69
CA CYS A 215 5.28 0.97 -0.25
C CYS A 215 6.43 1.83 0.26
N TRP A 216 6.10 2.81 1.10
CA TRP A 216 7.10 3.59 1.81
C TRP A 216 6.65 3.96 3.21
N GLU A 217 7.58 4.03 4.13
CA GLU A 217 7.35 4.57 5.47
C GLU A 217 8.38 5.62 5.79
N THR A 218 7.89 6.82 6.10
CA THR A 218 8.72 7.96 6.45
C THR A 218 8.65 8.19 7.95
N PHE A 219 9.82 8.29 8.57
CA PHE A 219 9.99 8.57 9.99
C PHE A 219 10.33 10.05 10.19
N TYR A 220 9.72 10.65 11.21
CA TYR A 220 9.83 12.06 11.54
C TYR A 220 10.17 12.21 13.03
N GLY A 221 10.77 13.36 13.38
CA GLY A 221 11.05 13.73 14.77
C GLY A 221 12.52 13.56 15.17
N VAL A 222 12.86 14.10 16.33
CA VAL A 222 14.26 14.21 16.77
C VAL A 222 14.94 12.86 17.05
N LEU A 223 14.17 11.80 17.31
CA LEU A 223 14.73 10.45 17.52
C LEU A 223 14.83 9.61 16.24
N ALA A 224 14.27 10.07 15.12
CA ALA A 224 14.32 9.32 13.87
C ALA A 224 15.76 8.99 13.38
N PRO A 225 16.79 9.86 13.54
CA PRO A 225 18.16 9.50 13.18
C PRO A 225 18.68 8.30 13.99
N LEU A 226 18.36 8.25 15.29
CA LEU A 226 18.75 7.13 16.15
C LEU A 226 18.06 5.84 15.73
N VAL A 227 16.76 5.91 15.43
CA VAL A 227 15.99 4.75 14.89
C VAL A 227 16.64 4.23 13.61
N ARG A 228 17.00 5.12 12.68
CA ARG A 228 17.69 4.73 11.44
C ARG A 228 18.98 3.96 11.73
N SER A 229 19.80 4.45 12.67
CA SER A 229 21.08 3.82 13.00
C SER A 229 20.94 2.47 13.69
N VAL A 230 19.95 2.31 14.58
CA VAL A 230 19.83 1.11 15.43
C VAL A 230 19.00 0.01 14.76
N VAL A 231 17.88 0.37 14.11
CA VAL A 231 16.92 -0.59 13.58
C VAL A 231 16.71 -0.46 12.07
N GLY A 232 17.46 0.40 11.37
CA GLY A 232 17.27 0.63 9.94
C GLY A 232 17.35 -0.64 9.09
N SER A 233 18.33 -1.51 9.34
CA SER A 233 18.45 -2.79 8.62
C SER A 233 17.32 -3.77 8.94
N GLN A 234 16.84 -3.77 10.20
CA GLN A 234 15.70 -4.59 10.62
C GLN A 234 14.39 -4.12 9.99
N LEU A 235 14.19 -2.80 9.90
CA LEU A 235 13.05 -2.22 9.19
C LEU A 235 13.09 -2.55 7.70
N VAL A 236 14.25 -2.42 7.06
CA VAL A 236 14.44 -2.80 5.65
C VAL A 236 14.11 -4.29 5.45
N ASN A 237 14.62 -5.19 6.29
CA ASN A 237 14.30 -6.62 6.20
C ASN A 237 12.78 -6.87 6.40
N GLY A 238 12.18 -6.24 7.41
CA GLY A 238 10.74 -6.34 7.67
C GLY A 238 9.89 -5.91 6.48
N PHE A 239 10.27 -4.84 5.79
CA PHE A 239 9.61 -4.38 4.57
C PHE A 239 9.76 -5.35 3.40
N GLY A 240 10.92 -5.99 3.27
CA GLY A 240 11.15 -7.04 2.29
C GLY A 240 10.19 -8.22 2.51
N VAL A 241 10.13 -8.71 3.75
CA VAL A 241 9.24 -9.82 4.13
C VAL A 241 7.76 -9.45 3.97
N TRP A 242 7.36 -8.23 4.35
CA TRP A 242 6.00 -7.73 4.13
C TRP A 242 5.61 -7.78 2.66
N MET A 243 6.46 -7.21 1.79
CA MET A 243 6.21 -7.14 0.35
C MET A 243 6.14 -8.53 -0.30
N GLU A 244 7.12 -9.39 -0.01
CA GLU A 244 7.19 -10.74 -0.56
C GLU A 244 5.97 -11.57 -0.17
N ASN A 245 5.58 -11.52 1.11
CA ASN A 245 4.45 -12.28 1.59
C ASN A 245 3.11 -11.77 1.04
N LEU A 246 2.96 -10.45 0.88
CA LEU A 246 1.78 -9.86 0.26
C LEU A 246 1.66 -10.31 -1.20
N LYS A 247 2.76 -10.22 -1.96
CA LYS A 247 2.84 -10.67 -3.35
C LYS A 247 2.41 -12.13 -3.46
N ARG A 248 3.07 -13.02 -2.69
CA ARG A 248 2.77 -14.45 -2.68
C ARG A 248 1.29 -14.73 -2.36
N ARG A 249 0.75 -14.09 -1.32
CA ARG A 249 -0.63 -14.30 -0.89
C ARG A 249 -1.64 -13.86 -1.95
N ALA A 250 -1.37 -12.73 -2.61
CA ALA A 250 -2.25 -12.19 -3.65
C ALA A 250 -2.24 -13.09 -4.89
N GLU A 251 -1.07 -13.51 -5.35
CA GLU A 251 -0.91 -14.41 -6.50
C GLU A 251 -1.56 -15.78 -6.22
N ASP A 252 -1.34 -16.36 -5.04
CA ASP A 252 -1.99 -17.61 -4.63
C ASP A 252 -3.54 -17.52 -4.62
N LEU A 253 -4.11 -16.35 -4.32
CA LEU A 253 -5.56 -16.15 -4.35
C LEU A 253 -6.09 -16.01 -5.77
N SER A 254 -5.38 -15.25 -6.62
CA SER A 254 -5.74 -15.10 -8.03
C SER A 254 -5.68 -16.44 -8.77
N ASP A 255 -4.65 -17.25 -8.55
CA ASP A 255 -4.53 -18.56 -9.19
C ASP A 255 -5.67 -19.53 -8.77
N ARG A 256 -6.14 -19.43 -7.53
CA ARG A 256 -7.27 -20.25 -7.03
C ARG A 256 -8.61 -19.82 -7.61
N GLU A 257 -8.82 -18.52 -7.81
CA GLU A 257 -10.01 -18.01 -8.47
C GLU A 257 -10.04 -18.45 -9.94
N GLU A 258 -8.88 -18.48 -10.61
CA GLU A 258 -8.75 -18.99 -11.98
C GLU A 258 -9.03 -20.51 -12.08
N GLY A 259 -8.52 -21.30 -11.15
CA GLY A 259 -8.73 -22.76 -11.15
C GLY A 259 -10.16 -23.22 -10.77
N ALA A 260 -11.01 -22.30 -10.30
CA ALA A 260 -12.40 -22.58 -9.92
C ALA A 260 -13.42 -22.29 -11.02
N LEU A 261 -13.00 -21.68 -12.14
CA LEU A 261 -13.80 -21.34 -13.32
C LEU A 261 -13.65 -22.39 -14.44
#